data_AF-A0A4W2IIQ5-F1
#
_entry.id   AF-A0A4W2IIQ5-F1
#
_cell.length_a   1.000
_cell.length_b   1.000
_cell.length_c   1.000
_cell.angle_alpha   90.00
_cell.angle_beta   90.00
_cell.angle_gamma   90.00
#
_symmetry.space_group_name_H-M   'P 1'
#
loop_
_entity.id
_entity.type
_entity.pdbx_description
1 polymer ?
#
loop_
_entity_poly.entity_id
_entity_poly.type
_entity_poly.pdbx_seq_one_letter_code
_entity_poly.pdbx_strand_id
1 'polypeptide(L)'
;MTTGKTIALTRQTFVGTSILFLYCVLTCVVFYNILRRLIFFFKVTMFLHYLWVGPLQAIAVTALLWMETGISCLAGMAVLIFLLLLQSCFGMWFSSLRSKTAALTDDRIRTMNEFISGIRTVKMYAWEKSLIDLITSLRRKEISKILNSSYLRGMNCTSFFAVTKIMIFITFIINVALNKVITASQVFVVVTLYEALRFTSTLYFPMAIEKVSEAIISIRRIKNFLLLDEISQLTTQLPSDDKTIVHMKDFTAFWDKESETPTLQGLSFTVRPGELLVVVGPVGAGKVSHDTLLGLLQCHSPC
;
A
#
# COMPACT_ATOMS: atom_id res chain seq x y z
N MET A 1 -16.13 37.77 -38.06
CA MET A 1 -16.46 36.33 -38.10
C MET A 1 -15.28 35.40 -37.81
N THR A 2 -14.07 35.94 -37.55
CA THR A 2 -12.82 35.18 -37.39
C THR A 2 -12.36 34.98 -35.94
N THR A 3 -12.88 35.75 -34.97
CA THR A 3 -12.49 35.69 -33.55
C THR A 3 -13.19 34.58 -32.73
N GLY A 4 -14.39 34.15 -33.13
CA GLY A 4 -15.13 33.08 -32.44
C GLY A 4 -14.58 31.67 -32.70
N LYS A 5 -13.99 31.43 -33.89
CA LYS A 5 -13.40 30.13 -34.25
C LYS A 5 -12.12 29.83 -33.48
N THR A 6 -11.31 30.85 -33.17
CA THR A 6 -10.06 30.69 -32.42
C THR A 6 -10.30 30.30 -30.97
N ILE A 7 -11.34 30.85 -30.32
CA ILE A 7 -11.66 30.55 -28.91
C ILE A 7 -12.23 29.13 -28.75
N ALA A 8 -13.01 28.65 -29.72
CA ALA A 8 -13.52 27.28 -29.75
C ALA A 8 -12.39 26.24 -29.92
N LEU A 9 -11.43 26.52 -30.81
CA LEU A 9 -10.25 25.66 -31.02
C LEU A 9 -9.34 25.60 -29.78
N THR A 10 -9.15 26.70 -29.05
CA THR A 10 -8.36 26.72 -27.80
C THR A 10 -9.05 25.97 -26.66
N ARG A 11 -10.40 25.97 -26.60
CA ARG A 11 -11.15 25.24 -25.57
C ARG A 11 -11.18 23.73 -25.83
N GLN A 12 -11.29 23.33 -27.09
CA GLN A 12 -11.29 21.93 -27.52
C GLN A 12 -9.91 21.27 -27.36
N THR A 13 -8.83 22.03 -27.57
CA THR A 13 -7.44 21.60 -27.28
C THR A 13 -7.13 21.53 -25.78
N PHE A 14 -7.73 22.40 -24.94
CA PHE A 14 -7.54 22.37 -23.48
C PHE A 14 -8.29 21.20 -22.80
N VAL A 15 -9.50 20.89 -23.27
CA VAL A 15 -10.27 19.71 -22.80
C VAL A 15 -9.59 18.42 -23.28
N GLY A 16 -9.13 18.37 -24.53
CA GLY A 16 -8.38 17.24 -25.07
C GLY A 16 -7.06 16.98 -24.32
N THR A 17 -6.29 18.02 -24.00
CA THR A 17 -5.06 17.88 -23.19
C THR A 17 -5.33 17.50 -21.73
N SER A 18 -6.42 17.99 -21.12
CA SER A 18 -6.80 17.60 -19.75
C SER A 18 -7.25 16.14 -19.66
N ILE A 19 -8.01 15.65 -20.64
CA ILE A 19 -8.43 14.24 -20.73
C ILE A 19 -7.23 13.35 -21.02
N LEU A 20 -6.35 13.74 -21.94
CA LEU A 20 -5.12 12.99 -22.23
C LEU A 20 -4.19 12.95 -21.02
N PHE A 21 -4.12 14.02 -20.22
CA PHE A 21 -3.37 14.06 -18.97
C PHE A 21 -3.99 13.15 -17.91
N LEU A 22 -5.32 13.16 -17.74
CA LEU A 22 -6.00 12.23 -16.84
C LEU A 22 -5.79 10.77 -17.27
N TYR A 23 -5.91 10.48 -18.56
CA TYR A 23 -5.69 9.14 -19.13
C TYR A 23 -4.24 8.69 -18.97
N CYS A 24 -3.27 9.59 -19.19
CA CYS A 24 -1.84 9.34 -19.03
C CYS A 24 -1.46 9.12 -17.56
N VAL A 25 -2.05 9.89 -16.64
CA VAL A 25 -1.89 9.68 -15.19
C VAL A 25 -2.53 8.36 -14.77
N LEU A 26 -3.73 8.03 -15.25
CA LEU A 26 -4.40 6.77 -14.95
C LEU A 26 -3.60 5.57 -15.51
N THR A 27 -3.14 5.64 -16.75
CA THR A 27 -2.32 4.58 -17.38
C THR A 27 -0.94 4.48 -16.74
N CYS A 28 -0.28 5.58 -16.37
CA CYS A 28 0.98 5.53 -15.61
C CYS A 28 0.79 4.90 -14.23
N VAL A 29 -0.29 5.25 -13.51
CA VAL A 29 -0.60 4.67 -12.20
C VAL A 29 -0.93 3.19 -12.32
N VAL A 30 -1.70 2.80 -13.34
CA VAL A 30 -2.02 1.40 -13.63
C VAL A 30 -0.76 0.63 -14.03
N PHE A 31 0.07 1.17 -14.91
CA PHE A 31 1.32 0.55 -15.36
C PHE A 31 2.33 0.41 -14.23
N TYR A 32 2.51 1.45 -13.40
CA TYR A 32 3.34 1.40 -12.21
C TYR A 32 2.83 0.33 -11.23
N ASN A 33 1.51 0.26 -11.01
CA ASN A 33 0.90 -0.78 -10.16
C ASN A 33 1.09 -2.19 -10.74
N ILE A 34 1.00 -2.37 -12.06
CA ILE A 34 1.23 -3.65 -12.74
C ILE A 34 2.71 -4.05 -12.65
N LEU A 35 3.64 -3.14 -12.94
CA LEU A 35 5.08 -3.42 -12.87
C LEU A 35 5.52 -3.77 -11.45
N ARG A 36 5.04 -3.00 -10.46
CA ARG A 36 5.24 -3.27 -9.04
C ARG A 36 4.72 -4.65 -8.65
N ARG A 37 3.59 -5.07 -9.25
CA ARG A 37 2.96 -6.38 -9.01
C ARG A 37 3.69 -7.53 -9.70
N LEU A 38 4.27 -7.33 -10.87
CA LEU A 38 5.11 -8.32 -11.57
C LEU A 38 6.38 -8.62 -10.78
N ILE A 39 7.09 -7.57 -10.33
CA ILE A 39 8.28 -7.69 -9.47
C ILE A 39 7.94 -8.38 -8.14
N PHE A 40 6.74 -8.13 -7.62
CA PHE A 40 6.24 -8.77 -6.41
C PHE A 40 6.02 -10.27 -6.60
N PHE A 41 5.42 -10.71 -7.71
CA PHE A 41 5.14 -12.12 -7.97
C PHE A 41 6.42 -12.97 -8.09
N PHE A 42 7.46 -12.42 -8.73
CA PHE A 42 8.79 -13.07 -8.77
C PHE A 42 9.41 -13.23 -7.38
N LYS A 43 9.30 -12.21 -6.52
CA LYS A 43 9.80 -12.29 -5.13
C LYS A 43 9.05 -13.36 -4.34
N VAL A 44 7.72 -13.42 -4.43
CA VAL A 44 6.93 -14.43 -3.72
C VAL A 44 7.33 -15.84 -4.14
N THR A 45 7.52 -16.08 -5.44
CA THR A 45 7.89 -17.41 -5.97
C THR A 45 9.24 -17.88 -5.42
N MET A 46 10.23 -16.99 -5.31
CA MET A 46 11.53 -17.33 -4.71
C MET A 46 11.42 -17.64 -3.22
N PHE A 47 10.62 -16.87 -2.48
CA PHE A 47 10.55 -17.03 -1.02
C PHE A 47 9.61 -18.15 -0.56
N LEU A 48 8.62 -18.53 -1.37
CA LEU A 48 7.64 -19.58 -1.05
C LEU A 48 8.32 -20.93 -0.78
N HIS A 49 9.44 -21.21 -1.46
CA HIS A 49 10.18 -22.44 -1.21
C HIS A 49 10.77 -22.53 0.19
N TYR A 50 11.13 -21.41 0.82
CA TYR A 50 11.66 -21.42 2.19
C TYR A 50 10.61 -21.77 3.26
N LEU A 51 9.31 -21.72 2.92
CA LEU A 51 8.24 -22.07 3.86
C LEU A 51 8.24 -23.56 4.20
N TRP A 52 8.58 -24.43 3.24
CA TRP A 52 8.66 -25.88 3.43
C TRP A 52 10.11 -26.36 3.62
N VAL A 53 11.07 -25.73 2.94
CA VAL A 53 12.50 -26.03 3.13
C VAL A 53 12.98 -25.66 4.55
N GLY A 54 12.47 -24.57 5.15
CA GLY A 54 12.84 -24.15 6.50
C GLY A 54 12.56 -25.22 7.57
N PRO A 55 11.31 -25.70 7.73
CA PRO A 55 10.98 -26.78 8.65
C PRO A 55 11.72 -28.08 8.35
N LEU A 56 11.86 -28.46 7.07
CA LEU A 56 12.59 -29.66 6.67
C LEU A 56 14.06 -29.59 7.09
N GLN A 57 14.71 -28.45 6.86
CA GLN A 57 16.09 -28.21 7.29
C GLN A 57 16.22 -28.19 8.81
N ALA A 58 15.26 -27.61 9.53
CA ALA A 58 15.27 -27.62 10.99
C ALA A 58 15.21 -29.04 11.55
N ILE A 59 14.36 -29.90 10.98
CA ILE A 59 14.27 -31.32 11.36
C ILE A 59 15.58 -32.04 11.05
N ALA A 60 16.15 -31.86 9.85
CA ALA A 60 17.40 -32.50 9.46
C ALA A 60 18.58 -32.08 10.34
N VAL A 61 18.73 -30.78 10.62
CA VAL A 61 19.78 -30.26 11.51
C VAL A 61 19.59 -30.76 12.94
N THR A 62 18.36 -30.81 13.44
CA THR A 62 18.06 -31.35 14.78
C THR A 62 18.42 -32.83 14.87
N ALA A 63 18.15 -33.63 13.83
CA ALA A 63 18.52 -35.03 13.79
C ALA A 63 20.04 -35.24 13.83
N LEU A 64 20.80 -34.46 13.05
CA LEU A 64 22.27 -34.50 13.07
C LEU A 64 22.83 -34.07 14.43
N LEU A 65 22.30 -33.00 15.03
CA LEU A 65 22.71 -32.54 16.36
C LEU A 65 22.36 -33.55 17.46
N TRP A 66 21.26 -34.29 17.31
CA TRP A 66 20.88 -35.36 18.23
C TRP A 66 21.89 -36.51 18.18
N MET A 67 22.41 -36.86 17.01
CA MET A 67 23.46 -37.89 16.90
C MET A 67 24.76 -37.46 17.62
N GLU A 68 25.13 -36.18 17.56
CA GLU A 68 26.36 -35.67 18.15
C GLU A 68 26.27 -35.38 19.66
N THR A 69 25.15 -34.79 20.12
CA THR A 69 25.01 -34.27 21.50
C THR A 69 23.89 -34.94 22.29
N GLY A 70 23.01 -35.71 21.64
CA GLY A 70 21.84 -36.33 22.25
C GLY A 70 20.81 -35.30 22.74
N ILE A 71 20.26 -35.53 23.93
CA ILE A 71 19.18 -34.74 24.53
C ILE A 71 19.52 -33.24 24.69
N SER A 72 20.80 -32.90 24.81
CA SER A 72 21.28 -31.51 24.99
C SER A 72 20.85 -30.59 23.83
N CYS A 73 20.73 -31.14 22.61
CA CYS A 73 20.26 -30.39 21.44
C CYS A 73 18.85 -29.81 21.64
N LEU A 74 17.95 -30.51 22.34
CA LEU A 74 16.57 -30.05 22.50
C LEU A 74 16.49 -28.72 23.25
N ALA A 75 17.40 -28.48 24.19
CA ALA A 75 17.44 -27.21 24.91
C ALA A 75 17.86 -26.04 24.00
N GLY A 76 18.84 -26.26 23.12
CA GLY A 76 19.20 -25.27 22.10
C GLY A 76 18.04 -25.00 21.14
N MET A 77 17.31 -26.04 20.73
CA MET A 77 16.11 -25.90 19.90
C MET A 77 14.96 -25.18 20.61
N ALA A 78 14.76 -25.43 21.90
CA ALA A 78 13.77 -24.71 22.70
C ALA A 78 14.08 -23.21 22.78
N VAL A 79 15.36 -22.86 22.93
CA VAL A 79 15.83 -21.47 22.90
C VAL A 79 15.58 -20.82 21.54
N LEU A 80 15.83 -21.55 20.44
CA LEU A 80 15.53 -21.07 19.09
C LEU A 80 14.04 -20.74 18.93
N ILE A 81 13.16 -21.65 19.36
CA ILE A 81 11.71 -21.45 19.27
C ILE A 81 11.30 -20.24 20.11
N PHE A 82 11.78 -20.14 21.35
CA PHE A 82 11.48 -19.01 22.23
C PHE A 82 11.94 -17.67 21.64
N LEU A 83 13.16 -17.60 21.10
CA LEU A 83 13.69 -16.40 20.47
C LEU A 83 12.97 -16.04 19.16
N LEU A 84 12.53 -17.03 18.38
CA LEU A 84 11.72 -16.80 17.18
C LEU A 84 10.36 -16.17 17.51
N LEU A 85 9.71 -16.64 18.59
CA LEU A 85 8.47 -16.04 19.08
C LEU A 85 8.69 -14.60 19.56
N LEU A 86 9.77 -14.36 20.30
CA LEU A 86 10.14 -13.02 20.76
C LEU A 86 10.41 -12.06 19.59
N GLN A 87 11.17 -12.51 18.59
CA GLN A 87 11.44 -11.73 17.38
C GLN A 87 10.17 -11.44 16.58
N SER A 88 9.23 -12.39 16.52
CA SER A 88 7.92 -12.19 15.89
C SER A 88 7.11 -11.10 16.61
N CYS A 89 7.14 -11.09 17.94
CA CYS A 89 6.53 -10.03 18.74
C CYS A 89 7.15 -8.65 18.45
N PHE A 90 8.49 -8.56 18.41
CA PHE A 90 9.18 -7.33 18.01
C PHE A 90 8.82 -6.92 16.58
N GLY A 91 8.62 -7.87 15.66
CA GLY A 91 8.14 -7.64 14.31
C GLY A 91 6.76 -6.98 14.27
N MET A 92 5.83 -7.44 15.10
CA MET A 92 4.50 -6.84 15.22
C MET A 92 4.55 -5.40 15.74
N TRP A 93 5.34 -5.15 16.79
CA TRP A 93 5.53 -3.80 17.32
C TRP A 93 6.19 -2.86 16.30
N PHE A 94 7.20 -3.36 15.60
CA PHE A 94 7.87 -2.63 14.54
C PHE A 94 6.92 -2.29 13.38
N SER A 95 6.04 -3.21 12.98
CA SER A 95 4.99 -2.95 12.00
C SER A 95 4.01 -1.87 12.47
N SER A 96 3.55 -1.94 13.72
CA SER A 96 2.67 -0.92 14.31
C SER A 96 3.33 0.47 14.35
N LEU A 97 4.60 0.56 14.75
CA LEU A 97 5.33 1.82 14.74
C LEU A 97 5.53 2.37 13.33
N ARG A 98 5.82 1.52 12.35
CA ARG A 98 5.93 1.92 10.95
C ARG A 98 4.61 2.50 10.42
N SER A 99 3.48 1.90 10.77
CA SER A 99 2.15 2.43 10.42
C SER A 99 1.90 3.79 11.06
N LYS A 100 2.28 3.99 12.33
CA LYS A 100 2.17 5.29 13.01
C LYS A 100 3.07 6.35 12.38
N THR A 101 4.30 5.98 12.00
CA THR A 101 5.21 6.86 11.26
C THR A 101 4.60 7.29 9.94
N ALA A 102 4.06 6.36 9.14
CA ALA A 102 3.41 6.68 7.87
C ALA A 102 2.26 7.67 8.05
N ALA A 103 1.38 7.45 9.03
CA ALA A 103 0.28 8.37 9.33
C ALA A 103 0.77 9.79 9.71
N LEU A 104 1.84 9.90 10.50
CA LEU A 104 2.44 11.19 10.86
C LEU A 104 3.12 11.87 9.66
N THR A 105 3.76 11.10 8.78
CA THR A 105 4.35 11.60 7.54
C THR A 105 3.26 12.15 6.60
N ASP A 106 2.14 11.42 6.45
CA ASP A 106 1.00 11.83 5.63
C ASP A 106 0.36 13.12 6.15
N ASP A 107 0.18 13.23 7.47
CA ASP A 107 -0.34 14.44 8.12
C ASP A 107 0.58 15.64 7.85
N ARG A 108 1.90 15.48 8.05
CA ARG A 108 2.90 16.53 7.76
C ARG A 108 2.85 16.97 6.29
N ILE A 109 2.78 16.03 5.36
CA ILE A 109 2.74 16.32 3.91
C ILE A 109 1.44 17.03 3.55
N ARG A 110 0.30 16.59 4.11
CA ARG A 110 -0.99 17.24 3.91
C ARG A 110 -0.99 18.68 4.39
N THR A 111 -0.60 18.92 5.65
CA THR A 111 -0.51 20.27 6.21
C THR A 111 0.40 21.15 5.36
N MET A 112 1.56 20.63 4.94
CA MET A 112 2.49 21.38 4.08
C MET A 112 1.85 21.75 2.73
N ASN A 113 1.11 20.83 2.10
CA ASN A 113 0.42 21.10 0.84
C ASN A 113 -0.69 22.16 0.98
N GLU A 114 -1.47 22.13 2.07
CA GLU A 114 -2.51 23.13 2.35
C GLU A 114 -1.92 24.55 2.45
N PHE A 115 -0.83 24.71 3.20
CA PHE A 115 -0.18 26.02 3.35
C PHE A 115 0.55 26.49 2.09
N ILE A 116 1.14 25.59 1.31
CA ILE A 116 1.76 25.94 0.02
C ILE A 116 0.70 26.46 -0.96
N SER A 117 -0.47 25.82 -1.01
CA SER A 117 -1.58 26.29 -1.84
C SER A 117 -2.05 27.70 -1.43
N GLY A 118 -2.05 27.99 -0.12
CA GLY A 118 -2.41 29.29 0.47
C GLY A 118 -1.26 30.27 0.70
N ILE A 119 -0.10 30.12 0.04
CA ILE A 119 1.14 30.83 0.42
C ILE A 119 1.01 32.37 0.43
N ARG A 120 0.19 32.93 -0.46
CA ARG A 120 -0.05 34.38 -0.53
C ARG A 120 -0.66 34.91 0.77
N THR A 121 -1.62 34.19 1.34
CA THR A 121 -2.28 34.53 2.60
C THR A 121 -1.29 34.46 3.76
N VAL A 122 -0.47 33.41 3.81
CA VAL A 122 0.58 33.26 4.84
C VAL A 122 1.55 34.45 4.83
N LYS A 123 1.98 34.89 3.63
CA LYS A 123 2.84 36.07 3.46
C LYS A 123 2.15 37.37 3.86
N MET A 124 0.89 37.57 3.50
CA MET A 124 0.12 38.77 3.86
C MET A 124 -0.04 38.95 5.37
N TYR A 125 -0.25 37.86 6.11
CA TYR A 125 -0.40 37.89 7.57
C TYR A 125 0.91 37.66 8.34
N ALA A 126 2.05 37.53 7.65
CA ALA A 126 3.35 37.23 8.23
C ALA A 126 3.38 35.98 9.15
N TRP A 127 2.59 34.95 8.82
CA TRP A 127 2.44 33.71 9.61
C TRP A 127 3.59 32.70 9.44
N GLU A 128 4.67 33.08 8.77
CA GLU A 128 5.78 32.19 8.43
C GLU A 128 6.39 31.49 9.64
N LYS A 129 6.60 32.25 10.73
CA LYS A 129 7.20 31.72 11.96
C LYS A 129 6.30 30.68 12.62
N SER A 130 5.00 30.97 12.70
CA SER A 130 4.02 30.05 13.27
C SER A 130 3.90 28.75 12.45
N LEU A 131 3.96 28.86 11.11
CA LEU A 131 3.99 27.70 10.22
C LEU A 131 5.24 26.84 10.42
N ILE A 132 6.42 27.46 10.54
CA ILE A 132 7.68 26.75 10.81
C ILE A 132 7.60 26.00 12.14
N ASP A 133 7.09 26.64 13.18
CA ASP A 133 6.94 26.02 14.50
C ASP A 133 5.96 24.84 14.47
N LEU A 134 4.84 24.98 13.75
CA LEU A 134 3.86 23.92 13.53
C LEU A 134 4.50 22.71 12.83
N ILE A 135 5.16 22.92 11.68
CA ILE A 135 5.81 21.84 10.90
C ILE A 135 6.92 21.18 11.73
N THR A 136 7.69 21.96 12.48
CA THR A 136 8.76 21.44 13.35
C THR A 136 8.19 20.56 14.46
N SER A 137 7.03 20.92 15.02
CA SER A 137 6.35 20.10 16.03
C SER A 137 5.86 18.76 15.46
N LEU A 138 5.31 18.75 14.24
CA LEU A 138 4.90 17.53 13.54
C LEU A 138 6.12 16.65 13.24
N ARG A 139 7.20 17.26 12.74
CA ARG A 139 8.45 16.56 12.44
C ARG A 139 9.07 15.94 13.69
N ARG A 140 9.00 16.59 14.86
CA ARG A 140 9.50 16.04 16.12
C ARG A 140 8.72 14.78 16.54
N LYS A 141 7.39 14.79 16.39
CA LYS A 141 6.54 13.61 16.65
C LYS A 141 6.89 12.46 15.70
N GLU A 142 7.05 12.75 14.41
CA GLU A 142 7.46 11.78 13.39
C GLU A 142 8.83 11.16 13.71
N ILE A 143 9.84 12.00 13.99
CA ILE A 143 11.21 11.56 14.32
C ILE A 143 11.21 10.68 15.58
N SER A 144 10.43 11.01 16.60
CA SER A 144 10.34 10.19 17.81
C SER A 144 9.86 8.76 17.50
N LYS A 145 8.89 8.59 16.58
CA LYS A 145 8.42 7.26 16.15
C LYS A 145 9.42 6.56 15.25
N ILE A 146 10.10 7.29 14.36
CA ILE A 146 11.20 6.76 13.56
C ILE A 146 12.32 6.22 14.46
N LEU A 147 12.73 6.98 15.47
CA LEU A 147 13.79 6.59 16.41
C LEU A 147 13.44 5.30 17.16
N ASN A 148 12.21 5.22 17.70
CA ASN A 148 11.72 3.99 18.36
C ASN A 148 11.70 2.78 17.41
N SER A 149 11.29 2.99 16.16
CA SER A 149 11.34 1.95 15.12
C SER A 149 12.78 1.51 14.80
N SER A 150 13.74 2.44 14.80
CA SER A 150 15.15 2.16 14.59
C SER A 150 15.77 1.39 15.75
N TYR A 151 15.42 1.71 17.01
CA TYR A 151 15.87 0.93 18.17
C TYR A 151 15.38 -0.52 18.11
N LEU A 152 14.11 -0.75 17.80
CA LEU A 152 13.58 -2.11 17.64
C LEU A 152 14.25 -2.87 16.50
N ARG A 153 14.55 -2.20 15.37
CA ARG A 153 15.33 -2.79 14.28
C ARG A 153 16.73 -3.17 14.74
N GLY A 154 17.39 -2.30 15.53
CA GLY A 154 18.69 -2.58 16.14
C GLY A 154 18.64 -3.81 17.05
N MET A 155 17.67 -3.86 17.96
CA MET A 155 17.45 -5.01 18.86
C MET A 155 17.23 -6.31 18.09
N ASN A 156 16.44 -6.29 17.01
CA ASN A 156 16.21 -7.45 16.16
C ASN A 156 17.52 -7.91 15.47
N CYS A 157 18.33 -6.97 14.97
CA CYS A 157 19.64 -7.28 14.37
C CYS A 157 20.61 -7.88 15.40
N THR A 158 20.72 -7.30 16.59
CA THR A 158 21.54 -7.85 17.68
C THR A 158 21.07 -9.25 18.08
N SER A 159 19.76 -9.46 18.19
CA SER A 159 19.18 -10.77 18.46
C SER A 159 19.59 -11.80 17.40
N PHE A 160 19.55 -11.44 16.10
CA PHE A 160 19.98 -12.33 15.01
C PHE A 160 21.43 -12.83 15.13
N PHE A 161 22.35 -12.01 15.64
CA PHE A 161 23.73 -12.44 15.90
C PHE A 161 23.88 -13.19 17.23
N ALA A 162 23.12 -12.82 18.25
CA ALA A 162 23.21 -13.42 19.58
C ALA A 162 22.59 -14.82 19.67
N VAL A 163 21.51 -15.10 18.93
CA VAL A 163 20.73 -16.36 18.98
C VAL A 163 21.64 -17.58 18.92
N THR A 164 22.50 -17.67 17.91
CA THR A 164 23.34 -18.86 17.72
C THR A 164 24.35 -19.03 18.84
N LYS A 165 24.93 -17.93 19.36
CA LYS A 165 25.87 -18.00 20.48
C LYS A 165 25.17 -18.46 21.77
N ILE A 166 23.97 -17.96 22.04
CA ILE A 166 23.15 -18.38 23.19
C ILE A 166 22.77 -19.86 23.07
N MET A 167 22.34 -20.31 21.89
CA MET A 167 21.99 -21.72 21.65
C MET A 167 23.17 -22.66 21.87
N ILE A 168 24.34 -22.32 21.31
CA ILE A 168 25.58 -23.07 21.49
C ILE A 168 25.94 -23.14 22.98
N PHE A 169 25.93 -22.01 23.66
CA PHE A 169 26.27 -21.91 25.08
C PHE A 169 25.36 -22.78 25.96
N ILE A 170 24.04 -22.69 25.78
CA ILE A 170 23.07 -23.49 26.54
C ILE A 170 23.21 -24.98 26.23
N THR A 171 23.44 -25.34 24.96
CA THR A 171 23.65 -26.75 24.56
C THR A 171 24.87 -27.34 25.27
N PHE A 172 26.00 -26.61 25.29
CA PHE A 172 27.21 -27.10 25.95
C PHE A 172 27.10 -27.12 27.47
N ILE A 173 26.45 -26.14 28.10
CA ILE A 173 26.18 -26.16 29.55
C ILE A 173 25.44 -27.43 29.94
N ILE A 174 24.38 -27.79 29.21
CA ILE A 174 23.60 -28.99 29.48
C ILE A 174 24.40 -30.25 29.20
N ASN A 175 25.25 -30.23 28.18
CA ASN A 175 26.16 -31.35 27.88
C ASN A 175 27.13 -31.61 29.05
N VAL A 176 27.70 -30.56 29.64
CA VAL A 176 28.54 -30.65 30.84
C VAL A 176 27.73 -31.15 32.05
N ALA A 177 26.51 -30.63 32.24
CA ALA A 177 25.64 -31.05 33.34
C ALA A 177 25.25 -32.54 33.26
N LEU A 178 25.19 -33.10 32.05
CA LEU A 178 24.95 -34.52 31.79
C LEU A 178 26.24 -35.38 31.85
N ASN A 179 27.36 -34.80 32.30
CA ASN A 179 28.67 -35.45 32.40
C ASN A 179 29.17 -36.06 31.08
N LYS A 180 28.79 -35.46 29.95
CA LYS A 180 29.27 -35.90 28.63
C LYS A 180 30.60 -35.24 28.30
N VAL A 181 31.52 -36.02 27.76
CA VAL A 181 32.83 -35.51 27.32
C VAL A 181 32.64 -34.66 26.07
N ILE A 182 33.18 -33.44 26.08
CA ILE A 182 33.13 -32.51 24.95
C ILE A 182 34.42 -32.67 24.14
N THR A 183 34.32 -33.19 22.92
CA THR A 183 35.45 -33.25 21.98
C THR A 183 35.46 -32.04 21.05
N ALA A 184 36.64 -31.63 20.59
CA ALA A 184 36.78 -30.50 19.67
C ALA A 184 36.04 -30.72 18.34
N SER A 185 35.99 -31.96 17.86
CA SER A 185 35.24 -32.33 16.65
C SER A 185 33.73 -32.08 16.81
N GLN A 186 33.15 -32.51 17.94
CA GLN A 186 31.74 -32.24 18.26
C GLN A 186 31.44 -30.74 18.33
N VAL A 187 32.32 -29.96 18.97
CA VAL A 187 32.14 -28.51 19.07
C VAL A 187 32.07 -27.86 17.69
N PHE A 188 32.99 -28.21 16.81
CA PHE A 188 33.02 -27.67 15.46
C PHE A 188 31.74 -28.02 14.68
N VAL A 189 31.30 -29.28 14.72
CA VAL A 189 30.07 -29.73 14.03
C VAL A 189 28.83 -29.01 14.56
N VAL A 190 28.67 -28.92 15.89
CA VAL A 190 27.51 -28.26 16.53
C VAL A 190 27.45 -26.77 16.18
N VAL A 191 28.59 -26.07 16.22
CA VAL A 191 28.66 -24.65 15.86
C VAL A 191 28.25 -24.44 14.40
N THR A 192 28.81 -25.22 13.47
CA THR A 192 28.49 -25.11 12.04
C THR A 192 27.02 -25.42 11.76
N LEU A 193 26.45 -26.45 12.39
CA LEU A 193 25.04 -26.82 12.22
C LEU A 193 24.09 -25.73 12.74
N TYR A 194 24.37 -25.14 13.91
CA TYR A 194 23.55 -24.04 14.43
C TYR A 194 23.70 -22.74 13.62
N GLU A 195 24.89 -22.42 13.10
CA GLU A 195 25.07 -21.27 12.20
C GLU A 195 24.34 -21.47 10.86
N ALA A 196 24.30 -22.71 10.32
CA ALA A 196 23.53 -23.03 9.13
C ALA A 196 22.01 -22.88 9.36
N LEU A 197 21.51 -23.30 10.53
CA LEU A 197 20.10 -23.20 10.92
C LEU A 197 19.65 -21.74 11.14
N ARG A 198 20.57 -20.87 11.57
CA ARG A 198 20.31 -19.45 11.86
C ARG A 198 19.76 -18.69 10.65
N PHE A 199 20.37 -18.86 9.48
CA PHE A 199 19.95 -18.13 8.29
C PHE A 199 18.56 -18.55 7.83
N THR A 200 18.28 -19.85 7.84
CA THR A 200 17.02 -20.38 7.34
C THR A 200 15.86 -20.12 8.30
N SER A 201 16.07 -20.31 9.60
CA SER A 201 15.03 -20.12 10.61
C SER A 201 14.75 -18.65 10.93
N THR A 202 15.79 -17.81 10.99
CA THR A 202 15.67 -16.45 11.53
C THR A 202 15.54 -15.38 10.45
N LEU A 203 16.03 -15.63 9.23
CA LEU A 203 16.01 -14.65 8.13
C LEU A 203 15.05 -15.06 7.02
N TYR A 204 15.27 -16.24 6.41
CA TYR A 204 14.49 -16.62 5.23
C TYR A 204 13.05 -17.01 5.55
N PHE A 205 12.82 -17.74 6.65
CA PHE A 205 11.48 -18.17 7.02
C PHE A 205 10.53 -17.00 7.37
N PRO A 206 10.91 -16.01 8.21
CA PRO A 206 10.07 -14.84 8.45
C PRO A 206 9.83 -14.00 7.18
N MET A 207 10.85 -13.84 6.32
CA MET A 207 10.70 -13.15 5.04
C MET A 207 9.70 -13.87 4.11
N ALA A 208 9.70 -15.20 4.10
CA ALA A 208 8.74 -15.98 3.33
C ALA A 208 7.30 -15.74 3.82
N ILE A 209 7.08 -15.77 5.14
CA ILE A 209 5.77 -15.48 5.74
C ILE A 209 5.32 -14.06 5.40
N GLU A 210 6.21 -13.07 5.54
CA GLU A 210 5.92 -11.67 5.22
C GLU A 210 5.45 -11.55 3.76
N LYS A 211 6.22 -12.10 2.81
CA LYS A 211 5.93 -12.00 1.38
C LYS A 211 4.65 -12.72 0.99
N VAL A 212 4.38 -13.88 1.58
CA VAL A 212 3.12 -14.61 1.39
C VAL A 212 1.94 -13.80 1.96
N SER A 213 2.08 -13.19 3.13
CA SER A 213 1.02 -12.38 3.74
C SER A 213 0.67 -11.15 2.88
N GLU A 214 1.69 -10.45 2.36
CA GLU A 214 1.52 -9.34 1.41
C GLU A 214 0.84 -9.81 0.12
N ALA A 215 1.13 -11.05 -0.31
CA ALA A 215 0.57 -11.63 -1.53
C ALA A 215 -0.91 -11.90 -1.37
N ILE A 216 -1.31 -12.50 -0.25
CA ILE A 216 -2.72 -12.79 0.06
C ILE A 216 -3.54 -11.50 0.09
N ILE A 217 -3.04 -10.45 0.76
CA ILE A 217 -3.71 -9.14 0.81
C ILE A 217 -3.82 -8.53 -0.59
N SER A 218 -2.74 -8.61 -1.38
CA SER A 218 -2.72 -8.09 -2.75
C SER A 218 -3.71 -8.82 -3.65
N ILE A 219 -3.75 -10.16 -3.60
CA ILE A 219 -4.71 -11.00 -4.34
C ILE A 219 -6.15 -10.66 -3.93
N ARG A 220 -6.41 -10.45 -2.64
CA ARG A 220 -7.73 -10.05 -2.15
C ARG A 220 -8.19 -8.71 -2.75
N ARG A 221 -7.30 -7.72 -2.82
CA ARG A 221 -7.60 -6.43 -3.46
C ARG A 221 -7.88 -6.58 -4.96
N ILE A 222 -7.16 -7.47 -5.66
CA ILE A 222 -7.39 -7.78 -7.07
C ILE A 222 -8.75 -8.40 -7.27
N LYS A 223 -9.05 -9.44 -6.48
CA LYS A 223 -10.32 -10.14 -6.53
C LYS A 223 -11.46 -9.15 -6.32
N ASN A 224 -11.36 -8.29 -5.31
CA ASN A 224 -12.38 -7.27 -5.07
C ASN A 224 -12.50 -6.31 -6.25
N PHE A 225 -11.38 -5.85 -6.83
CA PHE A 225 -11.37 -4.95 -7.99
C PHE A 225 -12.03 -5.58 -9.24
N LEU A 226 -11.68 -6.82 -9.56
CA LEU A 226 -12.24 -7.57 -10.69
C LEU A 226 -13.72 -7.94 -10.49
N LEU A 227 -14.20 -7.93 -9.25
CA LEU A 227 -15.60 -8.17 -8.90
C LEU A 227 -16.40 -6.87 -8.77
N LEU A 228 -15.82 -5.68 -9.06
CA LEU A 228 -16.64 -4.48 -9.18
C LEU A 228 -17.61 -4.66 -10.35
N ASP A 229 -18.82 -4.14 -10.18
CA ASP A 229 -19.80 -4.07 -11.25
C ASP A 229 -19.19 -3.29 -12.43
N GLU A 230 -19.06 -3.95 -13.57
CA GLU A 230 -18.73 -3.28 -14.81
C GLU A 230 -19.91 -2.39 -15.20
N ILE A 231 -19.62 -1.15 -15.60
CA ILE A 231 -20.64 -0.26 -16.14
C ILE A 231 -21.09 -0.89 -17.46
N SER A 232 -22.35 -1.33 -17.53
CA SER A 232 -22.93 -1.80 -18.78
C SER A 232 -22.78 -0.70 -19.82
N GLN A 233 -21.97 -0.95 -20.85
CA GLN A 233 -22.00 -0.15 -22.06
C GLN A 233 -23.39 -0.34 -22.65
N LEU A 234 -24.28 0.65 -22.48
CA LEU A 234 -25.47 0.75 -23.30
C LEU A 234 -24.98 1.07 -24.73
N THR A 235 -24.61 0.04 -25.49
CA THR A 235 -24.44 0.14 -26.93
C THR A 235 -25.83 0.33 -27.52
N THR A 236 -26.34 1.55 -27.44
CA THR A 236 -27.52 1.93 -28.21
C THR A 236 -27.02 2.21 -29.61
N GLN A 237 -27.29 1.30 -30.54
CA GLN A 237 -27.13 1.61 -31.96
C GLN A 237 -28.08 2.75 -32.30
N LEU A 238 -27.53 3.94 -32.55
CA LEU A 238 -28.32 5.06 -33.06
C LEU A 238 -28.69 4.77 -34.52
N PRO A 239 -29.97 4.77 -34.90
CA PRO A 239 -30.32 5.04 -36.30
C PRO A 239 -29.93 6.49 -36.60
N SER A 240 -29.13 6.67 -37.65
CA SER A 240 -28.75 7.98 -38.17
C SER A 240 -29.99 8.72 -38.67
N ASP A 241 -30.54 9.61 -37.85
CA ASP A 241 -31.48 10.64 -38.29
C ASP A 241 -30.93 12.01 -37.87
N ASP A 242 -30.92 12.96 -38.80
CA ASP A 242 -30.20 14.23 -38.76
C ASP A 242 -30.88 15.28 -37.85
N LYS A 243 -31.51 14.82 -36.77
CA LYS A 243 -32.34 15.61 -35.84
C LYS A 243 -32.16 15.13 -34.40
N THR A 244 -30.93 14.99 -33.92
CA THR A 244 -30.68 14.58 -32.53
C THR A 244 -31.04 15.70 -31.57
N ILE A 245 -32.23 15.61 -30.96
CA ILE A 245 -32.70 16.47 -29.88
C ILE A 245 -32.33 15.79 -28.56
N VAL A 246 -31.50 16.43 -27.72
CA VAL A 246 -31.22 15.93 -26.37
C VAL A 246 -32.41 16.30 -25.50
N HIS A 247 -33.30 15.34 -25.25
CA HIS A 247 -34.48 15.51 -24.41
C HIS A 247 -34.28 14.74 -23.10
N MET A 248 -34.04 15.48 -22.02
CA MET A 248 -33.95 14.93 -20.66
C MET A 248 -35.20 15.33 -19.90
N LYS A 249 -35.94 14.35 -19.34
CA LYS A 249 -37.16 14.60 -18.58
C LYS A 249 -37.08 13.93 -17.22
N ASP A 250 -37.38 14.72 -16.19
CA ASP A 250 -37.48 14.35 -14.78
C ASP A 250 -36.27 13.55 -14.27
N PHE A 251 -35.07 13.98 -14.69
CA PHE A 251 -33.84 13.30 -14.32
C PHE A 251 -33.49 13.55 -12.85
N THR A 252 -33.19 12.47 -12.15
CA THR A 252 -32.79 12.47 -10.75
C THR A 252 -31.50 11.66 -10.61
N ALA A 253 -30.49 12.24 -9.98
CA ALA A 253 -29.17 11.62 -9.82
C ALA A 253 -28.64 11.74 -8.40
N PHE A 254 -27.92 10.70 -8.00
CA PHE A 254 -27.30 10.54 -6.69
C PHE A 254 -25.81 10.28 -6.89
N TRP A 255 -24.95 10.93 -6.11
CA TRP A 255 -23.52 10.58 -6.06
C TRP A 255 -23.26 9.31 -5.26
N ASP A 256 -24.07 9.08 -4.23
CA ASP A 256 -24.01 7.91 -3.37
C ASP A 256 -25.38 7.25 -3.36
N LYS A 257 -25.40 5.92 -3.57
CA LYS A 257 -26.65 5.15 -3.55
C LYS A 257 -27.32 5.18 -2.17
N GLU A 258 -26.57 5.52 -1.12
CA GLU A 258 -27.04 5.59 0.27
C GLU A 258 -27.50 6.99 0.72
N SER A 259 -27.38 8.03 -0.12
CA SER A 259 -27.79 9.38 0.27
C SER A 259 -29.32 9.55 0.22
N GLU A 260 -29.93 10.02 1.32
CA GLU A 260 -31.38 10.27 1.41
C GLU A 260 -31.85 11.42 0.50
N THR A 261 -30.97 12.35 0.15
CA THR A 261 -31.30 13.52 -0.69
C THR A 261 -30.66 13.41 -2.08
N PRO A 262 -31.43 13.47 -3.18
CA PRO A 262 -30.88 13.49 -4.53
C PRO A 262 -30.02 14.74 -4.76
N THR A 263 -28.86 14.57 -5.41
CA THR A 263 -27.98 15.69 -5.79
C THR A 263 -28.57 16.52 -6.92
N LEU A 264 -29.27 15.86 -7.86
CA LEU A 264 -30.07 16.50 -8.90
C LEU A 264 -31.46 15.89 -8.83
N GLN A 265 -32.50 16.72 -8.83
CA GLN A 265 -33.89 16.26 -8.74
C GLN A 265 -34.77 16.98 -9.76
N GLY A 266 -35.56 16.21 -10.51
CA GLY A 266 -36.59 16.76 -11.40
C GLY A 266 -36.05 17.60 -12.55
N LEU A 267 -34.88 17.26 -13.09
CA LEU A 267 -34.27 18.03 -14.16
C LEU A 267 -34.89 17.68 -15.52
N SER A 268 -35.61 18.65 -16.11
CA SER A 268 -36.28 18.52 -17.41
C SER A 268 -35.82 19.63 -18.36
N PHE A 269 -35.05 19.29 -19.39
CA PHE A 269 -34.62 20.25 -20.42
C PHE A 269 -34.48 19.59 -21.80
N THR A 270 -34.62 20.41 -22.84
CA THR A 270 -34.53 19.97 -24.24
C THR A 270 -33.56 20.88 -24.97
N VAL A 271 -32.54 20.32 -25.61
CA VAL A 271 -31.54 21.08 -26.39
C VAL A 271 -31.56 20.63 -27.84
N ARG A 272 -31.61 21.58 -28.77
CA ARG A 272 -31.55 21.33 -30.20
C ARG A 272 -30.12 21.49 -30.74
N PRO A 273 -29.78 20.86 -31.89
CA PRO A 273 -28.49 21.06 -32.53
C PRO A 273 -28.21 22.54 -32.82
N GLY A 274 -27.07 23.05 -32.32
CA GLY A 274 -26.67 24.45 -32.49
C GLY A 274 -27.06 25.41 -31.37
N GLU A 275 -27.76 24.95 -30.32
CA GLU A 275 -28.08 25.75 -29.13
C GLU A 275 -26.99 25.63 -28.04
N LEU A 276 -26.65 26.76 -27.40
CA LEU A 276 -25.72 26.80 -26.26
C LEU A 276 -26.52 26.78 -24.96
N LEU A 277 -26.46 25.68 -24.22
CA LEU A 277 -27.01 25.60 -22.87
C LEU A 277 -26.03 26.21 -21.86
N VAL A 278 -26.51 27.14 -21.03
CA VAL A 278 -25.73 27.75 -19.95
C VAL A 278 -26.39 27.45 -18.61
N VAL A 279 -25.68 26.75 -17.73
CA VAL A 279 -26.18 26.39 -16.39
C VAL A 279 -25.72 27.44 -15.36
N VAL A 280 -26.67 28.18 -14.78
CA VAL A 280 -26.42 29.25 -13.78
C VAL A 280 -27.18 28.95 -12.48
N GLY A 281 -26.71 29.50 -11.35
CA GLY A 281 -27.23 29.18 -10.01
C GLY A 281 -26.28 29.60 -8.87
N PRO A 282 -26.65 29.40 -7.60
CA PRO A 282 -25.78 29.70 -6.46
C PRO A 282 -24.65 28.68 -6.28
N VAL A 283 -23.64 29.03 -5.46
CA VAL A 283 -22.55 28.11 -5.07
C VAL A 283 -23.15 26.96 -4.25
N GLY A 284 -22.81 25.71 -4.60
CA GLY A 284 -23.40 24.52 -3.96
C GLY A 284 -24.67 23.98 -4.64
N ALA A 285 -25.19 24.62 -5.69
CA ALA A 285 -26.40 24.16 -6.41
C ALA A 285 -26.18 22.95 -7.35
N GLY A 286 -25.09 22.20 -7.20
CA GLY A 286 -24.83 21.01 -8.00
C GLY A 286 -24.40 21.24 -9.45
N LYS A 287 -24.01 22.46 -9.86
CA LYS A 287 -23.62 22.77 -11.25
C LYS A 287 -22.45 21.93 -11.78
N VAL A 288 -21.42 21.74 -10.96
CA VAL A 288 -20.25 20.91 -11.31
C VAL A 288 -20.64 19.44 -11.35
N SER A 289 -21.55 19.00 -10.48
CA SER A 289 -22.09 17.65 -10.51
C SER A 289 -22.92 17.39 -11.76
N HIS A 290 -23.70 18.37 -12.22
CA HIS A 290 -24.44 18.35 -13.48
C HIS A 290 -23.49 18.27 -14.69
N ASP A 291 -22.44 19.11 -14.72
CA ASP A 291 -21.44 19.13 -15.81
C ASP A 291 -20.61 17.84 -15.84
N THR A 292 -20.31 17.26 -14.68
CA THR A 292 -19.59 15.98 -14.56
C THR A 292 -20.48 14.79 -14.95
N LEU A 293 -21.77 14.83 -14.60
CA LEU A 293 -22.73 13.79 -15.02
C LEU A 293 -23.01 13.86 -16.52
N LEU A 294 -23.13 15.05 -17.11
CA LEU A 294 -23.23 15.22 -18.56
C LEU A 294 -21.92 14.85 -19.26
N GLY A 295 -20.76 15.17 -18.70
CA GLY A 295 -19.45 14.76 -19.23
C GLY A 295 -19.21 13.25 -19.14
N LEU A 296 -19.67 12.60 -18.06
CA LEU A 296 -19.66 11.13 -17.94
C LEU A 296 -20.68 10.49 -18.87
N LEU A 297 -21.86 11.08 -19.05
CA LEU A 297 -22.87 10.64 -20.02
C LEU A 297 -22.45 10.92 -21.47
N GLN A 298 -21.65 11.96 -21.76
CA GLN A 298 -21.05 12.21 -23.09
C GLN A 298 -19.82 11.33 -23.33
N CYS A 299 -19.12 10.89 -22.29
CA CYS A 299 -18.17 9.78 -22.40
C CYS A 299 -18.87 8.41 -22.52
N HIS A 300 -20.15 8.32 -22.14
CA HIS A 300 -20.97 7.09 -22.12
C HIS A 300 -22.14 7.09 -23.12
N SER A 301 -22.19 8.10 -24.00
CA SER A 301 -23.14 8.23 -25.13
C SER A 301 -22.36 8.83 -26.29
N PRO A 302 -22.25 8.18 -27.46
CA PRO A 302 -21.79 8.89 -28.64
C PRO A 302 -22.92 9.84 -29.06
N CYS A 303 -22.57 11.11 -29.26
CA CYS A 303 -23.18 12.14 -30.12
C CYS A 303 -22.97 13.54 -29.54
#